data_AF-A0A520KIF3-F1
#
_entry.id   AF-A0A520KIF3-F1
#
_cell.length_a   1.000
_cell.length_b   1.000
_cell.length_c   1.000
_cell.angle_alpha   90.00
_cell.angle_beta   90.00
_cell.angle_gamma   90.00
#
_symmetry.space_group_name_H-M   'P 1'
#
loop_
_entity.id
_entity.type
_entity.pdbx_description
1 polymer ?
#
loop_
_entity_poly.entity_id
_entity_poly.type
_entity_poly.pdbx_seq_one_letter_code
_entity_poly.pdbx_strand_id
1 'polypeptide(L)'
;MGNKKRGSRTHGKGHGKSHRGGGHRGGRGKTGRGKHKKSSGHKFGKYGFNRPPKLVTENEVINIGKIDEIAEYLLETGQATEKDDKIV
;
A
#
# COMPACT_ATOMS: atom_id res chain seq x y z
N MET A 1 -20.55 11.73 -16.46
CA MET A 1 -19.83 12.44 -17.55
C MET A 1 -19.51 11.52 -18.75
N GLY A 2 -20.45 10.69 -19.22
CA GLY A 2 -20.18 9.70 -20.29
C GLY A 2 -20.48 10.17 -21.73
N ASN A 3 -21.39 11.13 -21.90
CA ASN A 3 -21.92 11.47 -23.24
C ASN A 3 -21.32 12.72 -23.87
N LYS A 4 -20.45 13.48 -23.17
CA LYS A 4 -19.89 14.76 -23.63
C LYS A 4 -18.76 14.65 -24.68
N LYS A 5 -18.40 13.44 -25.11
CA LYS A 5 -17.28 13.22 -26.06
C LYS A 5 -17.75 12.91 -27.49
N ARG A 6 -19.05 12.65 -27.71
CA ARG A 6 -19.62 12.59 -29.07
C ARG A 6 -19.51 13.97 -29.71
N GLY A 7 -19.14 14.02 -30.99
CA GLY A 7 -18.81 15.27 -31.70
C GLY A 7 -17.36 15.74 -31.53
N SER A 8 -16.60 15.19 -30.58
CA SER A 8 -15.16 15.46 -30.50
C SER A 8 -14.37 14.49 -31.39
N ARG A 9 -13.53 15.01 -32.29
CA ARG A 9 -12.79 14.21 -33.28
C ARG A 9 -11.86 13.16 -32.65
N THR A 10 -11.29 13.42 -31.46
CA THR A 10 -10.26 12.56 -30.86
C THR A 10 -10.57 12.11 -29.43
N HIS A 11 -11.76 12.40 -28.90
CA HIS A 11 -12.19 12.02 -27.55
C HIS A 11 -11.19 12.43 -26.43
N GLY A 12 -10.45 13.54 -26.64
CA GLY A 12 -9.44 14.02 -25.69
C GLY A 12 -8.12 13.25 -25.70
N LYS A 13 -7.86 12.43 -26.74
CA LYS A 13 -6.60 11.67 -26.88
C LYS A 13 -5.49 12.45 -27.62
N GLY A 14 -5.69 13.75 -27.83
CA GLY A 14 -4.74 14.61 -28.53
C GLY A 14 -4.77 14.37 -30.04
N HIS A 15 -3.60 14.17 -30.64
CA HIS A 15 -3.43 13.99 -32.08
C HIS A 15 -4.06 12.69 -32.60
N GLY A 16 -4.61 12.70 -33.82
CA GLY A 16 -5.32 11.53 -34.41
C GLY A 16 -4.45 10.30 -34.69
N LYS A 17 -3.12 10.43 -34.62
CA LYS A 17 -2.17 9.30 -34.69
C LYS A 17 -1.79 8.73 -33.30
N SER A 18 -2.27 9.35 -32.23
CA SER A 18 -2.09 8.90 -30.84
C SER A 18 -3.09 7.81 -30.46
N HIS A 19 -2.98 7.23 -29.26
CA HIS A 19 -3.90 6.21 -28.72
C HIS A 19 -4.04 4.91 -29.54
N ARG A 20 -2.93 4.45 -30.15
CA ARG A 20 -2.85 3.16 -30.83
C ARG A 20 -2.60 2.01 -29.84
N GLY A 21 -1.91 0.95 -30.29
CA GLY A 21 -1.60 -0.24 -29.50
C GLY A 21 -0.46 -0.08 -28.49
N GLY A 22 0.26 -1.18 -28.26
CA GLY A 22 1.33 -1.26 -27.24
C GLY A 22 2.45 -0.24 -27.40
N GLY A 23 2.74 0.21 -28.63
CA GLY A 23 3.76 1.23 -28.90
C GLY A 23 3.47 2.57 -28.22
N HIS A 24 2.21 3.02 -28.20
CA HIS A 24 1.81 4.23 -27.49
C HIS A 24 2.07 4.14 -25.97
N ARG A 25 2.07 2.91 -25.43
CA ARG A 25 2.37 2.63 -24.02
C ARG A 25 3.84 2.30 -23.79
N GLY A 26 4.70 2.31 -24.80
CA GLY A 26 6.10 1.89 -24.70
C GLY A 26 6.29 0.39 -24.43
N GLY A 27 5.38 -0.46 -24.92
CA GLY A 27 5.34 -1.90 -24.66
C GLY A 27 4.16 -2.32 -23.77
N ARG A 28 3.85 -3.62 -23.73
CA ARG A 28 2.78 -4.20 -22.89
C ARG A 28 3.30 -4.48 -21.47
N GLY A 29 2.47 -4.28 -20.45
CA GLY A 29 2.82 -4.59 -19.06
C GLY A 29 4.07 -3.84 -18.55
N LYS A 30 4.92 -4.56 -17.83
CA LYS A 30 6.15 -4.05 -17.17
C LYS A 30 7.38 -3.98 -18.11
N THR A 31 7.21 -4.04 -19.43
CA THR A 31 8.31 -3.92 -20.41
C THR A 31 8.99 -2.55 -20.32
N GLY A 32 10.30 -2.53 -20.53
CA GLY A 32 11.10 -1.30 -20.61
C GLY A 32 11.61 -0.78 -19.27
N ARG A 33 11.22 -1.38 -18.13
CA ARG A 33 11.63 -0.92 -16.78
C ARG A 33 13.16 -0.84 -16.59
N GLY A 34 13.93 -1.68 -17.31
CA GLY A 34 15.39 -1.67 -17.30
C GLY A 34 16.04 -0.92 -18.49
N LYS A 35 15.24 -0.29 -19.36
CA LYS A 35 15.70 0.39 -20.60
C LYS A 35 15.04 1.78 -20.74
N HIS A 36 13.98 1.88 -21.55
CA HIS A 36 13.30 3.14 -21.90
C HIS A 36 12.15 3.56 -20.96
N LYS A 37 11.85 2.76 -19.93
CA LYS A 37 10.93 3.09 -18.82
C LYS A 37 11.61 2.95 -17.46
N LYS A 38 12.87 3.37 -17.35
CA LYS A 38 13.59 3.40 -16.07
C LYS A 38 12.95 4.46 -15.17
N SER A 39 12.41 4.03 -14.04
CA SER A 39 11.93 4.90 -12.97
C SER A 39 12.58 4.50 -11.66
N SER A 40 12.74 5.45 -10.73
CA SER A 40 13.53 5.32 -9.50
C SER A 40 13.02 4.26 -8.50
N GLY A 41 11.83 3.70 -8.71
CA GLY A 41 11.24 2.67 -7.82
C GLY A 41 11.43 1.22 -8.29
N HIS A 42 12.09 0.97 -9.43
CA HIS A 42 12.26 -0.39 -9.95
C HIS A 42 13.59 -0.99 -9.51
N LYS A 43 13.57 -1.72 -8.40
CA LYS A 43 14.70 -2.55 -7.98
C LYS A 43 14.70 -3.86 -8.78
N PHE A 44 15.81 -4.13 -9.45
CA PHE A 44 16.08 -5.41 -10.12
C PHE A 44 17.09 -6.19 -9.29
N GLY A 45 17.02 -7.52 -9.39
CA GLY A 45 17.89 -8.42 -8.64
C GLY A 45 17.24 -8.99 -7.38
N LYS A 46 18.01 -9.81 -6.67
CA LYS A 46 17.65 -10.42 -5.38
C LYS A 46 18.67 -9.94 -4.34
N TYR A 47 18.23 -9.81 -3.10
CA TYR A 47 19.11 -9.44 -1.98
C TYR A 47 18.76 -10.28 -0.76
N GLY A 48 19.78 -10.85 -0.10
CA GLY A 48 19.65 -11.63 1.13
C GLY A 48 18.97 -12.99 0.97
N PHE A 49 18.47 -13.51 2.10
CA PHE A 49 17.70 -14.76 2.20
C PHE A 49 16.60 -14.62 3.26
N ASN A 50 15.55 -15.44 3.15
CA ASN A 50 14.46 -15.48 4.14
C ASN A 50 14.67 -16.66 5.11
N ARG A 51 14.44 -16.43 6.41
CA ARG A 51 14.43 -17.51 7.41
C ARG A 51 13.15 -18.34 7.29
N PRO A 52 13.18 -19.65 7.59
CA PRO A 52 11.97 -20.48 7.66
C PRO A 52 10.93 -19.87 8.62
N PRO A 53 9.63 -19.79 8.24
CA PRO A 53 8.61 -19.16 9.07
C PRO A 53 8.48 -19.75 10.48
N LYS A 54 8.72 -21.07 10.63
CA LYS A 54 8.71 -21.77 11.93
C LYS A 54 9.75 -21.26 12.94
N LEU A 55 10.79 -20.55 12.47
CA LEU A 55 11.85 -20.00 13.30
C LEU A 55 11.68 -18.50 13.58
N VAL A 56 10.63 -17.88 13.01
CA VAL A 56 10.33 -16.46 13.18
C VAL A 56 9.25 -16.34 14.24
N THR A 57 9.56 -15.68 15.35
CA THR A 57 8.61 -15.34 16.40
C THR A 57 8.13 -13.90 16.18
N GLU A 58 6.82 -13.71 16.02
CA GLU A 58 6.20 -12.39 16.04
C GLU A 58 5.80 -12.08 17.48
N ASN A 59 6.34 -11.00 18.04
CA ASN A 59 6.01 -10.57 19.40
C ASN A 59 4.79 -9.66 19.36
N GLU A 60 3.79 -9.95 20.19
CA GLU A 60 2.68 -9.04 20.43
C GLU A 60 3.15 -7.93 21.38
N VAL A 61 3.22 -6.71 20.89
CA VAL A 61 3.68 -5.54 21.63
C VAL A 61 2.62 -4.45 21.61
N ILE A 62 2.44 -3.79 22.75
CA ILE A 62 1.52 -2.66 22.90
C ILE A 62 2.28 -1.47 23.49
N ASN A 63 1.98 -0.27 22.97
CA ASN A 63 2.55 0.97 23.51
C ASN A 63 1.82 1.38 24.79
N ILE A 64 2.55 1.95 25.74
CA ILE A 64 2.00 2.39 27.04
C ILE A 64 0.89 3.43 26.84
N GLY A 65 1.08 4.40 25.95
CA GLY A 65 0.03 5.39 25.65
C GLY A 65 -1.25 4.76 25.09
N LYS A 66 -1.15 3.60 24.42
CA LYS A 66 -2.34 2.89 23.96
C LYS A 66 -3.06 2.18 25.11
N ILE A 67 -2.32 1.70 26.11
CA ILE A 67 -2.89 1.13 27.34
C ILE A 67 -3.68 2.20 28.09
N ASP A 68 -3.14 3.41 28.19
CA ASP A 68 -3.79 4.55 28.84
C ASP A 68 -5.13 4.90 28.17
N GLU A 69 -5.17 5.00 26.84
CA GLU A 69 -6.40 5.25 26.07
C GLU A 69 -7.49 4.19 26.27
N ILE A 70 -7.11 2.94 26.54
CA ILE A 70 -8.06 1.81 26.67
C ILE A 70 -8.26 1.39 28.13
N ALA A 71 -7.71 2.12 29.10
CA ALA A 71 -7.72 1.72 30.51
C ALA A 71 -9.14 1.50 31.05
N GLU A 72 -10.08 2.38 30.70
CA GLU A 72 -11.50 2.25 31.06
C GLU A 72 -12.16 1.00 30.44
N TYR A 73 -11.82 0.69 29.18
CA TYR A 73 -12.28 -0.52 28.51
C TYR A 73 -11.68 -1.79 29.13
N LEU A 74 -10.42 -1.73 29.57
CA LEU A 74 -9.76 -2.84 30.27
C LEU A 74 -10.40 -3.11 31.64
N LEU A 75 -10.87 -2.07 32.34
CA LEU A 75 -11.68 -2.23 33.55
C LEU A 75 -13.01 -2.92 33.26
N GLU A 76 -13.74 -2.45 32.24
CA GLU A 76 -15.06 -3.00 31.88
C GLU A 76 -14.97 -4.47 31.45
N THR A 77 -13.90 -4.83 30.75
CA THR A 77 -13.62 -6.21 30.31
C THR A 77 -12.98 -7.09 31.39
N GLY A 78 -12.71 -6.54 32.58
CA GLY A 78 -12.11 -7.25 33.71
C GLY A 78 -10.63 -7.62 33.54
N GLN A 79 -9.95 -7.00 32.58
CA GLN A 79 -8.51 -7.17 32.33
C GLN A 79 -7.64 -6.26 33.21
N ALA A 80 -8.23 -5.21 33.80
CA ALA A 80 -7.61 -4.32 34.78
C ALA A 80 -8.48 -4.23 36.05
N THR A 81 -7.86 -3.84 37.17
CA THR A 81 -8.47 -3.70 38.49
C THR A 81 -8.24 -2.30 39.06
N GLU A 82 -9.19 -1.79 39.85
CA GLU A 82 -9.00 -0.50 40.53
C GLU A 82 -8.44 -0.71 41.94
N LYS A 83 -7.32 -0.04 42.26
CA LYS A 83 -6.74 0.03 43.60
C LYS A 83 -6.29 1.45 43.91
N ASP A 84 -6.69 1.96 45.07
CA ASP A 84 -6.26 3.28 45.58
C ASP A 84 -6.39 4.41 44.53
N ASP A 85 -7.58 4.52 43.93
CA ASP A 85 -7.93 5.48 42.86
C ASP A 85 -7.07 5.37 41.57
N LYS A 86 -6.47 4.21 41.31
CA LYS A 86 -5.68 3.93 40.11
C LYS A 86 -6.14 2.64 39.41
N ILE A 87 -6.18 2.71 38.08
CA ILE A 87 -6.40 1.54 37.21
C ILE A 87 -5.08 0.78 37.09
N VAL A 88 -5.06 -0.47 37.57
CA VAL A 88 -3.90 -1.38 37.62
C VAL A 88 -4.23 -2.72 37.00
#